data_AF-A0A945VYB4-F1
#
_entry.id   AF-A0A945VYB4-F1
#
_cell.length_a   1.000
_cell.length_b   1.000
_cell.length_c   1.000
_cell.angle_alpha   90.00
_cell.angle_beta   90.00
_cell.angle_gamma   90.00
#
_symmetry.space_group_name_H-M   'P 1'
#
loop_
_entity.id
_entity.type
_entity.pdbx_description
1 polymer ?
#
loop_
_entity_poly.entity_id
_entity_poly.type
_entity_poly.pdbx_seq_one_letter_code
_entity_poly.pdbx_strand_id
1 'polypeptide(L)' 'MIILGLNDSNSAAALVKDGKLIAAAREERFSRIKFDDSFPPSAIKYCLKEADIKSI' A
#
# COMPACT_ATOMS: atom_id res chain seq x y z
N MET A 1 4.64 14.35 -9.18
CA MET A 1 5.51 13.23 -8.75
C MET A 1 4.69 12.25 -7.93
N ILE A 2 4.77 10.96 -8.25
CA ILE A 2 4.08 9.89 -7.52
C ILE A 2 5.15 9.00 -6.89
N ILE A 3 5.03 8.70 -5.60
CA ILE A 3 5.91 7.82 -4.86
C ILE A 3 5.06 6.73 -4.20
N LEU A 4 5.43 5.47 -4.45
CA LEU A 4 4.90 4.32 -3.73
C LEU A 4 5.98 3.82 -2.76
N GLY A 5 5.73 3.93 -1.46
CA GLY A 5 6.59 3.40 -0.40
C GLY A 5 6.13 2.01 0.02
N LEU A 6 7.09 1.12 0.27
CA LEU A 6 6.87 -0.23 0.78
C LEU A 6 7.59 -0.40 2.12
N ASN A 7 7.03 -1.23 3.00
CA ASN A 7 7.63 -1.62 4.26
C ASN A 7 7.65 -3.14 4.38
N ASP A 8 8.82 -3.72 4.67
CA ASP A 8 9.03 -5.16 4.76
C ASP A 8 8.51 -5.75 6.08
N SER A 9 8.85 -5.14 7.22
CA SER A 9 8.70 -5.69 8.57
C SER A 9 7.26 -5.76 9.07
N ASN A 10 6.32 -5.19 8.31
CA ASN A 10 4.93 -5.01 8.70
C ASN A 10 3.97 -5.22 7.52
N SER A 11 4.51 -5.69 6.38
CA SER A 11 3.85 -5.81 5.08
C SER A 11 2.89 -4.64 4.80
N ALA A 12 3.43 -3.50 4.36
CA ALA A 12 2.62 -2.30 4.16
C ALA A 12 3.01 -1.49 2.94
N ALA A 13 2.06 -0.68 2.46
CA ALA A 13 2.26 0.25 1.36
C ALA A 13 1.68 1.63 1.70
N ALA A 14 2.32 2.68 1.17
CA ALA A 14 1.83 4.06 1.24
C ALA A 14 2.07 4.77 -0.10
N LEU A 15 1.13 5.60 -0.53
CA LEU A 15 1.24 6.39 -1.75
C LEU A 15 1.17 7.88 -1.48
N VAL A 16 2.17 8.60 -1.99
CA VAL A 16 2.28 10.05 -1.92
C VAL A 16 2.22 10.61 -3.34
N LYS A 17 1.38 11.62 -3.56
CA LYS A 17 1.26 12.34 -4.83
C LYS A 17 1.45 13.83 -4.58
N ASP A 18 2.45 14.42 -5.24
CA ASP A 18 2.77 15.85 -5.17
C ASP A 18 2.92 16.35 -3.72
N GLY A 19 3.62 15.56 -2.89
CA GLY A 19 3.88 15.86 -1.48
C GLY A 19 2.70 15.59 -0.54
N LYS A 20 1.56 15.09 -1.04
CA LYS A 20 0.39 14.74 -0.23
C LYS A 20 0.25 13.23 -0.07
N LEU A 21 0.05 12.77 1.16
CA LEU A 21 -0.32 11.38 1.44
C LEU A 21 -1.73 11.12 0.88
N ILE A 22 -1.84 10.13 -0.01
CA ILE A 22 -3.11 9.74 -0.63
C ILE A 22 -3.71 8.54 0.12
N ALA A 23 -2.91 7.51 0.36
CA ALA A 23 -3.33 6.31 1.04
C ALA A 23 -2.16 5.61 1.74
N ALA A 24 -2.47 4.89 2.82
CA ALA A 24 -1.54 3.98 3.48
C ALA A 24 -2.33 2.82 4.09
N ALA A 25 -1.85 1.58 3.90
CA ALA A 25 -2.49 0.39 4.44
C ALA A 25 -1.48 -0.71 4.76
N ARG A 26 -1.87 -1.58 5.70
CA ARG A 26 -1.14 -2.80 6.06
C ARG A 26 -1.83 -4.03 5.48
N GLU A 27 -1.06 -5.01 5.04
CA GLU A 27 -1.55 -6.22 4.37
C GLU A 27 -2.43 -7.05 5.31
N GLU A 28 -2.12 -7.11 6.60
CA GLU A 28 -2.92 -7.83 7.61
C GLU A 28 -4.40 -7.45 7.64
N ARG A 29 -4.75 -6.22 7.20
CA ARG A 29 -6.15 -5.77 7.10
C ARG A 29 -6.91 -6.48 5.99
N PHE A 30 -6.20 -6.91 4.95
CA PHE A 30 -6.73 -7.60 3.78
C PHE A 30 -6.57 -9.12 3.91
N SER A 31 -5.38 -9.60 4.27
CA SER A 31 -5.10 -11.03 4.43
C SER A 31 -5.77 -11.63 5.67
N ARG A 32 -6.10 -10.80 6.66
CA ARG A 32 -6.65 -11.21 7.97
C ARG A 32 -5.71 -12.10 8.78
N ILE A 33 -4.43 -12.12 8.42
CA ILE A 33 -3.34 -12.77 9.15
C ILE A 33 -2.66 -11.69 9.97
N LYS A 34 -2.68 -11.83 11.30
CA LYS A 34 -2.01 -10.87 12.19
C LYS A 34 -0.51 -10.99 12.00
N PHE A 35 0.18 -9.85 11.87
CA PHE A 35 1.62 -9.83 11.56
C PHE A 35 1.97 -10.55 10.25
N ASP A 36 1.11 -10.39 9.24
CA ASP A 36 1.46 -10.81 7.89
C ASP A 36 2.75 -10.07 7.46
N ASP A 37 3.79 -10.85 7.21
CA ASP A 37 5.13 -10.38 6.82
C ASP A 37 5.45 -10.73 5.36
N SER A 38 4.42 -11.15 4.60
CA SER A 38 4.55 -11.39 3.17
C SER A 38 4.72 -10.07 2.40
N PHE A 39 4.97 -10.13 1.10
CA PHE A 39 4.86 -8.94 0.25
C PHE A 39 3.43 -8.35 0.36
N PRO A 40 3.20 -7.02 0.26
CA PRO A 40 1.88 -6.41 0.48
C PRO A 40 1.08 -6.13 -0.82
N PRO A 41 0.61 -7.14 -1.59
CA PRO A 41 -0.06 -6.90 -2.86
C PRO A 41 -1.40 -6.17 -2.68
N SER A 42 -2.15 -6.48 -1.63
CA SER A 42 -3.47 -5.89 -1.41
C SER A 42 -3.34 -4.44 -0.95
N ALA A 43 -2.37 -4.14 -0.08
CA ALA A 43 -2.11 -2.76 0.32
C ALA A 43 -1.61 -1.89 -0.84
N ILE A 44 -0.76 -2.44 -1.72
CA ILE A 44 -0.35 -1.74 -2.96
C ILE A 44 -1.57 -1.45 -3.83
N LYS A 45 -2.38 -2.48 -4.11
CA LYS A 45 -3.58 -2.35 -4.93
C LYS A 45 -4.56 -1.32 -4.36
N TYR A 46 -4.73 -1.31 -3.04
CA TYR A 46 -5.53 -0.32 -2.34
C TYR A 46 -4.97 1.09 -2.56
N CYS A 47 -3.67 1.31 -2.34
CA CYS A 47 -3.07 2.63 -2.50
C CYS A 47 -3.16 3.16 -3.93
N LEU A 48 -2.96 2.29 -4.94
CA LEU A 48 -3.11 2.66 -6.35
C LEU A 48 -4.56 3.02 -6.68
N LYS A 49 -5.52 2.25 -6.16
CA LYS A 49 -6.95 2.51 -6.35
C LYS A 49 -7.37 3.86 -5.77
N GLU A 50 -6.96 4.19 -4.54
CA GLU A 50 -7.28 5.48 -3.91
C GLU A 50 -6.65 6.67 -4.65
N ALA A 51 -5.57 6.44 -5.40
CA ALA A 51 -4.91 7.45 -6.23
C ALA A 51 -5.46 7.55 -7.66
N ASP A 52 -6.47 6.74 -8.01
CA ASP A 52 -6.99 6.56 -9.37
C ASP A 52 -5.91 6.17 -10.40
N ILE A 53 -4.96 5.33 -9.96
CA ILE A 53 -3.86 4.82 -10.80
C ILE A 53 -4.20 3.40 -11.21
N LYS A 54 -4.26 3.15 -12.53
CA LYS A 54 -4.44 1.80 -13.07
C LYS A 54 -3.16 0.98 -12.87
N SER A 55 -3.30 -0.20 -12.25
CA SER A 55 -2.35 -1.30 -12.35
C SER A 55 -2.60 -2.04 -13.67
N ILE A 56 -1.57 -2.16 -14.52
CA ILE A 56 -1.59 -2.96 -15.76
C ILE A 56 -1.47 -4.43 -15.42
#